data_AF-A0A8H3DNI0-F1
#
_entry.id   AF-A0A8H3DNI0-F1
#
_cell.length_a   1.000
_cell.length_b   1.000
_cell.length_c   1.000
_cell.angle_alpha   90.00
_cell.angle_beta   90.00
_cell.angle_gamma   90.00
#
_symmetry.space_group_name_H-M   'P 1'
#
loop_
_entity.id
_entity.type
_entity.pdbx_description
1 polymer ?
#
loop_
_entity_poly.entity_id
_entity_poly.type
_entity_poly.pdbx_seq_one_letter_code
_entity_poly.pdbx_strand_id
1 'polypeptide(L)'
;MSTHEIPSVACIGLYEPDLKTPGPTWLYLSFALGLFLYQTFDNVDGRQARKTGTSSALGHVFDHGIDTLNCPLGGLVQVASLGLGHSVNGAFFVLIGCVPMWLSTWEEYYTGTLYLGYINVLIAVFVVHAPVCFMNVHEACKTKGISFASAIGQNLSFATYIGLCWFWATSPYSSLLSSTTNLVPPHGGLIEFTLLVVCTFGRMLPRVIIAHLTHGPFPTLLPSVILPILGGVLIVNLNHFGWHITPAVEIWYIHAALVYSFISWQHWAVVACLRFAEVLGINCLTIKPKKA
;
A
#
# COMPACT_ATOMS: atom_id res chain seq x y z
N MET A 1 -2.97 7.79 -14.87
CA MET A 1 -1.79 7.27 -14.16
C MET A 1 -1.85 5.76 -14.16
N SER A 2 -0.79 5.09 -14.62
CA SER A 2 -0.60 3.65 -14.40
C SER A 2 0.60 3.50 -13.47
N THR A 3 0.52 2.63 -12.48
CA THR A 3 1.64 2.31 -11.58
C THR A 3 2.77 1.69 -12.40
N HIS A 4 3.92 2.37 -12.49
CA HIS A 4 5.13 1.82 -13.14
C HIS A 4 5.64 0.59 -12.38
N GLU A 5 5.32 0.53 -11.11
CA GLU A 5 5.73 -0.48 -10.15
C GLU A 5 5.11 -1.85 -10.46
N ILE A 6 3.92 -1.92 -11.09
CA ILE A 6 3.33 -3.20 -11.51
C ILE A 6 4.18 -3.88 -12.60
N PRO A 7 4.50 -3.22 -13.73
CA PRO A 7 5.48 -3.73 -14.70
C PRO A 7 6.83 -4.07 -14.06
N SER A 8 7.29 -3.25 -13.12
CA SER A 8 8.57 -3.48 -12.43
C SER A 8 8.56 -4.79 -11.64
N VAL A 9 7.52 -5.01 -10.83
CA VAL A 9 7.37 -6.25 -10.04
C VAL A 9 7.16 -7.47 -10.94
N ALA A 10 6.46 -7.33 -12.08
CA ALA A 10 6.40 -8.39 -13.07
C ALA A 10 7.78 -8.74 -13.63
N CYS A 11 8.61 -7.73 -13.92
CA CYS A 11 9.99 -7.97 -14.37
C CYS A 11 10.86 -8.58 -13.26
N ILE A 12 10.68 -8.18 -11.99
CA ILE A 12 11.33 -8.83 -10.85
C ILE A 12 11.00 -10.32 -10.83
N GLY A 13 9.73 -10.70 -10.93
CA GLY A 13 9.34 -12.11 -10.96
C GLY A 13 9.93 -12.92 -12.12
N LEU A 14 10.26 -12.27 -13.24
CA LEU A 14 10.84 -12.93 -14.43
C LEU A 14 12.37 -13.00 -14.40
N TYR A 15 13.04 -11.96 -13.89
CA TYR A 15 14.49 -11.80 -14.01
C TYR A 15 15.23 -11.90 -12.67
N GLU A 16 14.57 -11.62 -11.55
CA GLU A 16 15.14 -11.63 -10.19
C GLU A 16 14.12 -12.15 -9.15
N PRO A 17 13.62 -13.40 -9.29
CA PRO A 17 12.62 -13.95 -8.39
C PRO A 17 13.15 -14.25 -6.98
N ASP A 18 14.48 -14.35 -6.79
CA ASP A 18 15.11 -14.56 -5.49
C ASP A 18 15.40 -13.24 -4.73
N LEU A 19 15.16 -12.10 -5.39
CA LEU A 19 15.40 -10.73 -4.91
C LEU A 19 16.86 -10.47 -4.48
N LYS A 20 17.80 -11.28 -4.94
CA LYS A 20 19.18 -11.30 -4.45
C LYS A 20 20.21 -11.40 -5.56
N THR A 21 19.97 -12.26 -6.54
CA THR A 21 20.89 -12.45 -7.66
C THR A 21 20.66 -11.34 -8.68
N PRO A 22 21.67 -10.53 -9.03
CA PRO A 22 21.44 -9.38 -9.88
C PRO A 22 20.93 -9.79 -11.26
N GLY A 23 19.79 -9.20 -11.65
CA GLY A 23 19.23 -9.27 -12.98
C GLY A 23 20.00 -8.42 -14.01
N PRO A 24 19.49 -8.32 -15.25
CA PRO A 24 20.14 -7.54 -16.30
C PRO A 24 20.10 -6.04 -15.98
N THR A 25 21.18 -5.29 -16.28
CA THR A 25 21.32 -3.87 -15.90
C THR A 25 20.17 -2.96 -16.35
N TRP A 26 19.56 -3.24 -17.51
CA TRP A 26 18.42 -2.46 -18.01
C TRP A 26 17.23 -2.50 -17.05
N LEU A 27 17.09 -3.56 -16.26
CA LEU A 27 16.02 -3.73 -15.27
C LEU A 27 16.09 -2.62 -14.23
N TYR A 28 17.25 -2.41 -13.62
CA TYR A 28 17.44 -1.37 -12.59
C TYR A 28 17.37 0.04 -13.17
N LEU A 29 17.84 0.23 -14.41
CA LEU A 29 17.65 1.51 -15.12
C LEU A 29 16.17 1.80 -15.36
N SER A 30 15.37 0.77 -15.66
CA SER A 30 13.91 0.91 -15.80
C SER A 30 13.24 1.27 -14.47
N PHE A 31 13.68 0.69 -13.34
CA PHE A 31 13.18 1.03 -12.01
C PHE A 31 13.44 2.50 -11.67
N ALA A 32 14.68 2.97 -11.86
CA ALA A 32 15.05 4.36 -11.58
C ALA A 32 14.30 5.35 -12.48
N LEU A 33 14.23 5.08 -13.79
CA LEU A 33 13.50 5.92 -14.74
C LEU A 33 12.01 5.96 -14.40
N GLY A 34 11.42 4.81 -14.11
CA GLY A 34 10.00 4.74 -13.84
C GLY A 34 9.59 5.35 -12.51
N LEU A 35 10.40 5.20 -11.46
CA LEU A 35 10.19 5.93 -10.21
C LEU A 35 10.25 7.44 -10.44
N PHE A 36 11.24 7.91 -11.21
CA PHE A 36 11.38 9.31 -11.58
C PHE A 36 10.16 9.82 -12.37
N LEU A 37 9.67 9.05 -13.35
CA LEU A 37 8.49 9.41 -14.13
C LEU A 37 7.22 9.38 -13.30
N TYR A 38 7.03 8.36 -12.47
CA TYR A 38 5.86 8.22 -11.60
C TYR A 38 5.75 9.43 -10.68
N GLN A 39 6.77 9.68 -9.85
CA GLN A 39 6.74 10.81 -8.90
C GLN A 39 6.56 12.16 -9.62
N THR A 40 7.08 12.30 -10.85
CA THR A 40 6.97 13.55 -11.59
C THR A 40 5.55 13.75 -12.11
N PHE A 41 4.95 12.71 -12.69
CA PHE A 41 3.60 12.79 -13.24
C PHE A 41 2.53 12.89 -12.16
N ASP A 42 2.72 12.18 -11.06
CA ASP A 42 1.95 12.28 -9.83
C ASP A 42 1.91 13.75 -9.33
N ASN A 43 3.07 14.37 -9.10
CA ASN A 43 3.12 15.77 -8.65
C ASN A 43 2.55 16.80 -9.65
N VAL A 44 2.39 16.43 -10.93
CA VAL A 44 1.91 17.32 -12.00
C VAL A 44 0.40 17.24 -12.17
N ASP A 45 -0.24 16.11 -11.90
CA ASP A 45 -1.64 15.88 -12.28
C ASP A 45 -2.60 16.79 -11.51
N GLY A 46 -2.44 16.95 -10.19
CA GLY A 46 -3.26 17.82 -9.35
C GLY A 46 -3.03 19.29 -9.67
N ARG A 47 -1.80 19.67 -10.00
CA ARG A 47 -1.48 21.03 -10.46
C ARG A 47 -2.16 21.32 -11.79
N GLN A 48 -2.13 20.39 -12.72
CA GLN A 48 -2.79 20.52 -14.02
C GLN A 48 -4.31 20.53 -13.88
N ALA A 49 -4.88 19.70 -13.00
CA ALA A 49 -6.31 19.66 -12.71
C ALA A 49 -6.79 21.02 -12.15
N ARG A 50 -6.05 21.62 -11.21
CA ARG A 50 -6.35 22.95 -10.68
C ARG A 50 -6.23 24.04 -11.75
N LYS A 51 -5.17 24.01 -12.56
CA LYS A 51 -4.94 24.98 -13.65
C LYS A 51 -6.05 24.94 -14.71
N THR A 52 -6.58 23.75 -15.00
CA THR A 52 -7.61 23.55 -16.02
C THR A 52 -9.03 23.60 -15.48
N GLY A 53 -9.21 23.74 -14.15
CA GLY A 53 -10.53 23.71 -13.51
C GLY A 53 -11.21 22.34 -13.57
N THR A 54 -10.43 21.25 -13.66
CA THR A 54 -10.93 19.87 -13.80
C THR A 54 -10.75 19.01 -12.54
N SER A 55 -10.38 19.62 -11.40
CA SER A 55 -10.29 18.94 -10.11
C SER A 55 -11.63 18.30 -9.72
N SER A 56 -11.59 17.08 -9.18
CA SER A 56 -12.77 16.35 -8.73
C SER A 56 -12.45 15.42 -7.56
N ALA A 57 -13.46 15.10 -6.75
CA ALA A 57 -13.33 14.13 -5.65
C ALA A 57 -12.93 12.74 -6.16
N LEU A 58 -13.44 12.30 -7.32
CA LEU A 58 -13.02 11.05 -7.94
C LEU A 58 -11.53 11.06 -8.31
N GLY A 59 -11.05 12.17 -8.89
CA GLY A 59 -9.64 12.33 -9.22
C GLY A 59 -8.75 12.20 -7.98
N HIS A 60 -9.15 12.84 -6.89
CA HIS A 60 -8.45 12.78 -5.61
C HIS A 60 -8.44 11.37 -4.99
N VAL A 61 -9.57 10.66 -5.01
CA VAL A 61 -9.61 9.24 -4.56
C VAL A 61 -8.75 8.34 -5.46
N PHE A 62 -8.72 8.60 -6.76
CA PHE A 62 -7.96 7.81 -7.72
C PHE A 62 -6.46 8.01 -7.53
N ASP A 63 -6.02 9.27 -7.39
CA ASP A 63 -4.64 9.67 -7.14
C ASP A 63 -4.06 8.96 -5.90
N HIS A 64 -4.63 9.24 -4.71
CA HIS A 64 -4.26 8.57 -3.46
C HIS A 64 -4.42 7.05 -3.51
N GLY A 65 -5.42 6.56 -4.26
CA GLY A 65 -5.66 5.14 -4.44
C GLY A 65 -4.50 4.44 -5.13
N ILE A 66 -3.94 5.04 -6.18
CA ILE A 66 -2.79 4.54 -6.93
C ILE A 66 -1.51 4.65 -6.09
N ASP A 67 -1.33 5.79 -5.42
CA ASP A 67 -0.24 6.06 -4.49
C ASP A 67 -0.13 5.02 -3.36
N THR A 68 -1.28 4.58 -2.84
CA THR A 68 -1.36 3.53 -1.83
C THR A 68 -0.76 2.21 -2.31
N LEU A 69 -1.01 1.82 -3.57
CA LEU A 69 -0.51 0.56 -4.13
C LEU A 69 1.01 0.61 -4.31
N ASN A 70 1.52 1.78 -4.67
CA ASN A 70 2.93 1.99 -4.92
C ASN A 70 3.80 1.96 -3.66
N CYS A 71 3.21 2.16 -2.48
CA CYS A 71 3.94 2.08 -1.21
C CYS A 71 4.64 0.72 -1.00
N PRO A 72 3.93 -0.42 -0.96
CA PRO A 72 4.56 -1.72 -0.84
C PRO A 72 5.29 -2.18 -2.11
N LEU A 73 4.81 -1.83 -3.31
CA LEU A 73 5.49 -2.21 -4.56
C LEU A 73 6.85 -1.52 -4.71
N GLY A 74 6.94 -0.23 -4.39
CA GLY A 74 8.18 0.53 -4.37
C GLY A 74 9.17 -0.03 -3.34
N GLY A 75 8.66 -0.49 -2.19
CA GLY A 75 9.45 -1.24 -1.21
C GLY A 75 10.07 -2.51 -1.82
N LEU A 76 9.30 -3.32 -2.55
CA LEU A 76 9.82 -4.53 -3.22
C LEU A 76 10.83 -4.20 -4.33
N VAL A 77 10.60 -3.14 -5.10
CA VAL A 77 11.57 -2.65 -6.10
C VAL A 77 12.89 -2.23 -5.44
N GLN A 78 12.82 -1.58 -4.28
CA GLN A 78 14.00 -1.24 -3.49
C GLN A 78 14.72 -2.48 -2.95
N VAL A 79 13.96 -3.50 -2.52
CA VAL A 79 14.51 -4.79 -2.08
C VAL A 79 15.32 -5.48 -3.17
N ALA A 80 14.77 -5.57 -4.39
CA ALA A 80 15.47 -6.12 -5.56
C ALA A 80 16.71 -5.27 -5.91
N SER A 81 16.56 -3.95 -5.96
CA SER A 81 17.67 -3.03 -6.30
C SER A 81 18.85 -3.12 -5.32
N LEU A 82 18.58 -3.46 -4.06
CA LEU A 82 19.57 -3.63 -3.00
C LEU A 82 20.05 -5.08 -2.85
N GLY A 83 19.45 -6.04 -3.57
CA GLY A 83 19.77 -7.47 -3.47
C GLY A 83 19.55 -8.05 -2.07
N LEU A 84 18.53 -7.57 -1.34
CA LEU A 84 18.30 -7.97 0.07
C LEU A 84 17.75 -9.39 0.20
N GLY A 85 17.28 -9.98 -0.89
CA GLY A 85 16.62 -11.28 -0.93
C GLY A 85 15.29 -11.32 -0.19
N HIS A 86 14.73 -12.52 -0.12
CA HIS A 86 13.64 -12.83 0.81
C HIS A 86 14.18 -12.77 2.25
N SER A 87 14.18 -11.60 2.86
CA SER A 87 14.79 -11.38 4.18
C SER A 87 13.92 -10.50 5.06
N VAL A 88 14.23 -10.46 6.36
CA VAL A 88 13.56 -9.59 7.32
C VAL A 88 13.72 -8.12 6.93
N ASN A 89 14.89 -7.75 6.41
CA ASN A 89 15.11 -6.42 5.85
C ASN A 89 14.22 -6.18 4.62
N GLY A 90 14.05 -7.20 3.78
CA GLY A 90 13.11 -7.16 2.66
C GLY A 90 11.68 -6.85 3.09
N ALA A 91 11.17 -7.61 4.07
CA ALA A 91 9.85 -7.37 4.66
C ALA A 91 9.72 -5.98 5.29
N PHE A 92 10.78 -5.49 5.95
CA PHE A 92 10.82 -4.14 6.50
C PHE A 92 10.64 -3.08 5.41
N PHE A 93 11.39 -3.15 4.31
CA PHE A 93 11.28 -2.17 3.21
C PHE A 93 9.91 -2.19 2.53
N VAL A 94 9.30 -3.37 2.38
CA VAL A 94 7.92 -3.50 1.86
C VAL A 94 6.89 -2.83 2.78
N LEU A 95 7.02 -3.01 4.10
CA LEU A 95 6.01 -2.53 5.05
C LEU A 95 6.20 -1.07 5.47
N ILE A 96 7.44 -0.59 5.56
CA ILE A 96 7.74 0.77 6.02
C ILE A 96 7.20 1.83 5.08
N GLY A 97 7.14 1.55 3.77
CA GLY A 97 6.57 2.45 2.77
C GLY A 97 5.10 2.80 3.03
N CYS A 98 4.34 1.91 3.69
CA CYS A 98 2.93 2.14 4.01
C CYS A 98 2.73 3.17 5.14
N VAL A 99 3.72 3.35 6.02
CA VAL A 99 3.63 4.22 7.21
C VAL A 99 3.49 5.71 6.86
N PRO A 100 4.38 6.33 6.04
CA PRO A 100 4.24 7.74 5.71
C PRO A 100 2.93 8.03 4.97
N MET A 101 2.53 7.14 4.07
CA MET A 101 1.28 7.23 3.33
C MET A 101 0.04 7.19 4.25
N TRP A 102 0.04 6.30 5.24
CA TRP A 102 -1.00 6.26 6.27
C TRP A 102 -1.07 7.57 7.07
N LEU A 103 0.08 8.05 7.57
CA LEU A 103 0.13 9.26 8.41
C LEU A 103 -0.30 10.51 7.64
N SER A 104 0.12 10.66 6.39
CA SER A 104 -0.30 11.74 5.49
C SER A 104 -1.81 11.74 5.26
N THR A 105 -2.38 10.57 5.01
CA THR A 105 -3.83 10.42 4.79
C THR A 105 -4.63 10.69 6.07
N TRP A 106 -4.12 10.22 7.23
CA TRP A 106 -4.72 10.51 8.53
C TRP A 106 -4.66 12.00 8.86
N GLU A 107 -3.53 12.66 8.58
CA GLU A 107 -3.40 14.10 8.71
C GLU A 107 -4.43 14.82 7.85
N GLU A 108 -4.49 14.49 6.55
CA GLU A 108 -5.41 15.11 5.59
C GLU A 108 -6.89 14.94 6.02
N TYR A 109 -7.27 13.79 6.59
CA TYR A 109 -8.62 13.61 7.14
C TYR A 109 -8.99 14.69 8.18
N TYR A 110 -8.03 15.09 9.03
CA TYR A 110 -8.23 16.10 10.07
C TYR A 110 -7.99 17.53 9.59
N THR A 111 -6.99 17.78 8.75
CA THR A 111 -6.58 19.13 8.35
C THR A 111 -7.30 19.60 7.09
N GLY A 112 -7.71 18.67 6.22
CA GLY A 112 -8.17 18.95 4.86
C GLY A 112 -7.08 19.37 3.90
N THR A 113 -5.81 19.22 4.30
CA THR A 113 -4.65 19.59 3.50
C THR A 113 -3.58 18.52 3.60
N LEU A 114 -3.14 18.00 2.46
CA LEU A 114 -1.98 17.13 2.38
C LEU A 114 -0.69 17.99 2.39
N TYR A 115 0.11 17.88 3.44
CA TYR A 115 1.41 18.55 3.51
C TYR A 115 2.52 17.64 2.99
N LEU A 116 2.98 17.89 1.77
CA LEU A 116 4.18 17.27 1.21
C LEU A 116 5.39 18.06 1.70
N GLY A 117 6.05 17.57 2.75
CA GLY A 117 7.27 18.19 3.29
C GLY A 117 8.39 18.23 2.24
N TYR A 118 9.27 19.24 2.32
CA TYR A 118 10.39 19.41 1.38
C TYR A 118 11.41 18.25 1.39
N ILE A 119 11.42 17.43 2.44
CA ILE A 119 12.32 16.27 2.60
C ILE A 119 11.45 15.06 2.94
N ASN A 120 11.34 14.12 1.99
CA ASN A 120 10.61 12.86 2.18
C ASN A 120 11.54 11.65 1.94
N VAL A 121 12.47 11.43 2.87
CA VAL A 121 13.41 10.29 2.84
C VAL A 121 13.06 9.34 3.99
N LEU A 122 13.37 8.05 3.87
CA LEU A 122 13.00 7.01 4.83
C LEU A 122 13.28 7.36 6.32
N ILE A 123 14.44 7.96 6.62
CA ILE A 123 14.78 8.39 8.00
C ILE A 123 13.97 9.62 8.42
N ALA A 124 13.66 10.51 7.48
CA ALA A 124 12.83 11.68 7.73
C ALA A 124 11.38 11.29 8.07
N VAL A 125 10.92 10.07 7.75
CA VAL A 125 9.59 9.59 8.13
C VAL A 125 9.39 9.66 9.64
N PHE A 126 10.34 9.18 10.44
CA PHE A 126 10.19 9.14 11.90
C PHE A 126 10.57 10.45 12.61
N VAL A 127 11.54 11.18 12.06
CA VAL A 127 12.09 12.37 12.71
C VAL A 127 11.36 13.64 12.30
N VAL A 128 10.80 13.69 11.09
CA VAL A 128 10.19 14.89 10.51
C VAL A 128 8.72 14.64 10.19
N HIS A 129 8.43 13.67 9.32
CA HIS A 129 7.08 13.45 8.78
C HIS A 129 6.07 13.12 9.87
N ALA A 130 6.34 12.06 10.64
CA ALA A 130 5.43 11.63 11.68
C ALA A 130 5.19 12.72 12.73
N PRO A 131 6.22 13.35 13.35
CA PRO A 131 6.00 14.45 14.29
C PRO A 131 5.14 15.59 13.70
N VAL A 132 5.40 15.98 12.45
CA VAL A 132 4.62 17.03 11.76
C VAL A 132 3.15 16.61 11.61
N CYS A 133 2.87 15.38 11.15
CA CYS A 133 1.50 14.88 11.06
C CYS A 133 0.79 14.91 12.43
N PHE A 134 1.45 14.45 13.50
CA PHE A 134 0.88 14.49 14.84
C PHE A 134 0.60 15.91 15.33
N MET A 135 1.51 16.85 15.09
CA MET A 135 1.33 18.26 15.45
C MET A 135 0.16 18.89 14.70
N ASN A 136 0.05 18.64 13.39
CA ASN A 136 -1.01 19.19 12.55
C ASN A 136 -2.38 18.62 12.92
N VAL A 137 -2.47 17.31 13.19
CA VAL A 137 -3.70 16.69 13.69
C VAL A 137 -4.08 17.21 15.07
N HIS A 138 -3.12 17.38 15.97
CA HIS A 138 -3.37 17.94 17.30
C HIS A 138 -3.96 19.34 17.22
N GLU A 139 -3.41 20.19 16.36
CA GLU A 139 -3.95 21.55 16.15
C GLU A 139 -5.34 21.51 15.53
N ALA A 140 -5.54 20.68 14.50
CA ALA A 140 -6.87 20.50 13.89
C ALA A 140 -7.91 19.97 14.89
N CYS A 141 -7.51 19.06 15.80
CA CYS A 141 -8.37 18.56 16.87
C CYS A 141 -8.76 19.68 17.84
N LYS A 142 -7.82 20.54 18.24
CA LYS A 142 -8.11 21.71 19.08
C LYS A 142 -9.11 22.65 18.41
N THR A 143 -8.89 23.01 17.14
CA THR A 143 -9.78 23.91 16.40
C THR A 143 -11.19 23.34 16.26
N LYS A 144 -11.31 22.01 16.05
CA LYS A 144 -12.59 21.32 15.85
C LYS A 144 -13.27 20.87 17.15
N GLY A 145 -12.63 21.06 18.32
CA GLY A 145 -13.14 20.57 19.60
C GLY A 145 -13.20 19.04 19.72
N ILE A 146 -12.35 18.32 18.97
CA ILE A 146 -12.28 16.86 18.96
C ILE A 146 -11.18 16.39 19.92
N SER A 147 -11.41 15.27 20.61
CA SER A 147 -10.38 14.66 21.46
C SER A 147 -9.22 14.12 20.62
N PHE A 148 -8.02 14.66 20.84
CA PHE A 148 -6.80 14.18 20.18
C PHE A 148 -6.48 12.72 20.53
N ALA A 149 -6.80 12.27 21.76
CA ALA A 149 -6.62 10.86 22.14
C ALA A 149 -7.51 9.92 21.31
N SER A 150 -8.74 10.35 20.99
CA SER A 150 -9.64 9.61 20.09
C SER A 150 -9.09 9.56 18.67
N ALA A 151 -8.52 10.67 18.18
CA ALA A 151 -7.85 10.72 16.88
C ALA A 151 -6.66 9.78 16.79
N ILE A 152 -5.80 9.75 17.83
CA ILE A 152 -4.68 8.81 17.91
C ILE A 152 -5.19 7.36 17.92
N GLY A 153 -6.25 7.09 18.66
CA GLY A 153 -6.85 5.74 18.75
C GLY A 153 -7.27 5.16 17.40
N GLN A 154 -7.57 5.99 16.41
CA GLN A 154 -7.89 5.55 15.04
C GLN A 154 -6.71 4.86 14.34
N ASN A 155 -5.47 5.24 14.69
CA ASN A 155 -4.25 4.61 14.17
C ASN A 155 -4.08 3.16 14.65
N LEU A 156 -4.82 2.72 15.68
CA LEU A 156 -4.78 1.34 16.15
C LEU A 156 -5.11 0.34 15.04
N SER A 157 -6.06 0.67 14.16
CA SER A 157 -6.42 -0.19 13.03
C SER A 157 -5.22 -0.49 12.13
N PHE A 158 -4.45 0.55 11.78
CA PHE A 158 -3.26 0.41 10.95
C PHE A 158 -2.09 -0.23 11.71
N ALA A 159 -1.90 0.12 12.98
CA ALA A 159 -0.89 -0.52 13.82
C ALA A 159 -1.14 -2.03 13.96
N THR A 160 -2.39 -2.46 14.15
CA THR A 160 -2.76 -3.88 14.16
C THR A 160 -2.49 -4.54 12.81
N TYR A 161 -2.88 -3.88 11.70
CA TYR A 161 -2.64 -4.41 10.36
C TYR A 161 -1.15 -4.61 10.06
N ILE A 162 -0.32 -3.58 10.25
CA ILE A 162 1.13 -3.65 10.05
C ILE A 162 1.78 -4.63 11.02
N GLY A 163 1.35 -4.65 12.28
CA GLY A 163 1.81 -5.60 13.27
C GLY A 163 1.57 -7.04 12.84
N LEU A 164 0.37 -7.38 12.38
CA LEU A 164 0.06 -8.73 11.88
C LEU A 164 0.87 -9.09 10.63
N CYS A 165 1.06 -8.14 9.70
CA CYS A 165 1.93 -8.33 8.54
C CYS A 165 3.36 -8.68 8.98
N TRP A 166 3.91 -7.91 9.93
CA TRP A 166 5.23 -8.13 10.50
C TRP A 166 5.32 -9.49 11.21
N PHE A 167 4.37 -9.81 12.09
CA PHE A 167 4.32 -11.08 12.83
C PHE A 167 4.25 -12.30 11.91
N TRP A 168 3.54 -12.22 10.77
CA TRP A 168 3.55 -13.29 9.79
C TRP A 168 4.94 -13.40 9.14
N ALA A 169 5.44 -12.31 8.56
CA ALA A 169 6.69 -12.29 7.83
C ALA A 169 7.91 -12.71 8.66
N THR A 170 7.94 -12.38 9.96
CA THR A 170 9.06 -12.69 10.85
C THR A 170 8.84 -13.91 11.74
N SER A 171 7.75 -14.66 11.57
CA SER A 171 7.54 -15.87 12.35
C SER A 171 8.65 -16.89 12.05
N PRO A 172 9.26 -17.54 13.07
CA PRO A 172 10.27 -18.58 12.84
C PRO A 172 9.70 -19.81 12.13
N TYR A 173 8.37 -19.94 12.07
CA TYR A 173 7.66 -21.02 11.39
C TYR A 173 7.20 -20.64 9.99
N SER A 174 7.37 -19.37 9.58
CA SER A 174 7.02 -18.91 8.25
C SER A 174 8.13 -19.21 7.25
N SER A 175 7.72 -19.71 6.10
CA SER A 175 8.53 -19.93 4.92
C SER A 175 8.53 -18.74 3.94
N LEU A 176 7.81 -17.65 4.25
CA LEU A 176 7.75 -16.45 3.39
C LEU A 176 9.12 -15.90 3.01
N LEU A 177 10.04 -15.89 3.98
CA LEU A 177 11.40 -15.39 3.81
C LEU A 177 12.40 -16.50 3.48
N SER A 178 11.94 -17.75 3.39
CA SER A 178 12.79 -18.86 2.99
C SER A 178 12.81 -18.97 1.48
N SER A 179 13.99 -18.85 0.86
CA SER A 179 14.13 -19.09 -0.57
C SER A 179 13.90 -20.59 -0.83
N THR A 180 12.87 -20.94 -1.61
CA THR A 180 12.62 -22.34 -1.97
C THR A 180 13.64 -22.76 -3.02
N THR A 181 14.66 -23.51 -2.61
CA THR A 181 15.76 -23.99 -3.47
C THR A 181 15.33 -25.03 -4.51
N ASN A 182 14.14 -25.62 -4.34
CA ASN A 182 13.63 -26.68 -5.21
C ASN A 182 12.86 -26.16 -6.43
N LEU A 183 12.63 -24.84 -6.51
CA LEU A 183 12.11 -24.17 -7.69
C LEU A 183 13.28 -23.68 -8.56
N VAL A 184 13.12 -23.72 -9.87
CA VAL A 184 14.07 -23.14 -10.83
C VAL A 184 13.33 -22.07 -11.63
N PRO A 185 13.56 -20.78 -11.36
CA PRO A 185 14.49 -20.23 -10.37
C PRO A 185 13.99 -20.38 -8.93
N PRO A 186 14.88 -20.34 -7.91
CA PRO A 186 14.48 -20.27 -6.52
C PRO A 186 13.57 -19.07 -6.27
N HIS A 187 12.44 -19.29 -5.59
CA HIS A 187 11.44 -18.27 -5.32
C HIS A 187 11.02 -18.36 -3.85
N GLY A 188 10.99 -17.23 -3.15
CA GLY A 188 10.45 -17.10 -1.80
C GLY A 188 9.13 -16.32 -1.79
N GLY A 189 8.38 -16.39 -0.69
CA GLY A 189 7.03 -15.83 -0.61
C GLY A 189 6.91 -14.31 -0.50
N LEU A 190 8.03 -13.56 -0.49
CA LEU A 190 8.01 -12.10 -0.27
C LEU A 190 7.32 -11.34 -1.42
N ILE A 191 7.37 -11.85 -2.65
CA ILE A 191 6.72 -11.21 -3.81
C ILE A 191 5.20 -11.33 -3.66
N GLU A 192 4.65 -12.53 -3.42
CA GLU A 192 3.22 -12.73 -3.20
C GLU A 192 2.74 -12.03 -1.94
N PHE A 193 3.57 -11.99 -0.89
CA PHE A 193 3.27 -11.24 0.32
C PHE A 193 3.15 -9.75 0.03
N THR A 194 4.06 -9.20 -0.77
CA THR A 194 3.95 -7.80 -1.22
C THR A 194 2.64 -7.59 -1.99
N LEU A 195 2.31 -8.46 -2.95
CA LEU A 195 1.06 -8.35 -3.73
C LEU A 195 -0.19 -8.49 -2.85
N LEU A 196 -0.13 -9.31 -1.80
CA LEU A 196 -1.20 -9.42 -0.81
C LEU A 196 -1.34 -8.10 -0.06
N VAL A 197 -0.24 -7.54 0.45
CA VAL A 197 -0.18 -6.24 1.13
C VAL A 197 -0.70 -5.12 0.22
N VAL A 198 -0.39 -5.14 -1.08
CA VAL A 198 -0.94 -4.20 -2.08
C VAL A 198 -2.46 -4.25 -2.09
N CYS A 199 -3.04 -5.44 -2.18
CA CYS A 199 -4.49 -5.61 -2.25
C CYS A 199 -5.17 -5.21 -0.93
N THR A 200 -4.61 -5.59 0.22
CA THR A 200 -5.20 -5.32 1.53
C THR A 200 -5.01 -3.86 1.96
N PHE A 201 -3.82 -3.29 1.78
CA PHE A 201 -3.55 -1.88 2.07
C PHE A 201 -4.26 -0.96 1.08
N GLY A 202 -4.25 -1.30 -0.22
CA GLY A 202 -5.00 -0.62 -1.28
C GLY A 202 -6.51 -0.60 -1.09
N ARG A 203 -7.06 -1.50 -0.27
CA ARG A 203 -8.46 -1.47 0.17
C ARG A 203 -8.66 -0.66 1.46
N MET A 204 -7.66 -0.62 2.32
CA MET A 204 -7.73 -0.01 3.63
C MET A 204 -7.62 1.51 3.57
N LEU A 205 -6.56 2.05 2.95
CA LEU A 205 -6.24 3.47 3.00
C LEU A 205 -7.25 4.35 2.26
N PRO A 206 -7.68 4.05 1.02
CA PRO A 206 -8.56 4.95 0.28
C PRO A 206 -9.91 5.20 0.97
N ARG A 207 -10.32 4.35 1.91
CA ARG A 207 -11.52 4.58 2.73
C ARG A 207 -11.38 5.75 3.69
N VAL A 208 -10.16 6.07 4.14
CA VAL A 208 -9.89 7.25 4.98
C VAL A 208 -10.06 8.51 4.13
N ILE A 209 -9.54 8.51 2.89
CA ILE A 209 -9.72 9.60 1.93
C ILE A 209 -11.19 9.76 1.54
N ILE A 210 -11.92 8.67 1.30
CA ILE A 210 -13.36 8.75 1.05
C ILE A 210 -14.08 9.35 2.27
N ALA A 211 -13.78 8.90 3.48
CA ALA A 211 -14.37 9.46 4.70
C ALA A 211 -14.08 10.96 4.82
N HIS A 212 -12.87 11.40 4.49
CA HIS A 212 -12.53 12.83 4.43
C HIS A 212 -13.41 13.58 3.42
N LEU A 213 -13.44 13.12 2.17
CA LEU A 213 -14.13 13.77 1.07
C LEU A 213 -15.66 13.77 1.22
N THR A 214 -16.22 12.77 1.90
CA THR A 214 -17.66 12.69 2.17
C THR A 214 -18.05 13.25 3.53
N HIS A 215 -17.10 13.79 4.30
CA HIS A 215 -17.29 14.18 5.70
C HIS A 215 -17.91 13.06 6.57
N GLY A 216 -17.54 11.81 6.26
CA GLY A 216 -17.97 10.62 6.98
C GLY A 216 -17.11 10.34 8.22
N PRO A 217 -17.52 9.36 9.05
CA PRO A 217 -16.71 8.93 10.18
C PRO A 217 -15.44 8.21 9.72
N PHE A 218 -14.40 8.27 10.56
CA PHE A 218 -13.16 7.53 10.30
C PHE A 218 -13.44 6.02 10.15
N PRO A 219 -12.91 5.36 9.11
CA PRO A 219 -13.25 3.97 8.82
C PRO A 219 -12.68 3.01 9.87
N THR A 220 -13.47 1.99 10.21
CA THR A 220 -13.02 0.87 11.03
C THR A 220 -12.30 -0.20 10.20
N LEU A 221 -11.49 -1.02 10.89
CA LEU A 221 -10.77 -2.15 10.30
C LEU A 221 -11.75 -3.17 9.71
N LEU A 222 -11.49 -3.61 8.47
CA LEU A 222 -12.38 -4.54 7.75
C LEU A 222 -11.96 -6.00 7.94
N PRO A 223 -12.93 -6.93 8.11
CA PRO A 223 -12.68 -8.35 8.01
C PRO A 223 -11.97 -8.75 6.70
N SER A 224 -12.38 -8.18 5.56
CA SER A 224 -11.78 -8.50 4.25
C SER A 224 -10.35 -7.99 4.06
N VAL A 225 -9.86 -7.11 4.93
CA VAL A 225 -8.46 -6.67 4.97
C VAL A 225 -7.67 -7.51 5.96
N ILE A 226 -8.26 -7.76 7.15
CA ILE A 226 -7.53 -8.35 8.26
C ILE A 226 -7.49 -9.88 8.22
N LEU A 227 -8.56 -10.55 7.77
CA LEU A 227 -8.66 -12.01 7.81
C LEU A 227 -7.60 -12.70 6.92
N PRO A 228 -7.27 -12.21 5.71
CA PRO A 228 -6.21 -12.80 4.91
C PRO A 228 -4.84 -12.78 5.62
N ILE A 229 -4.51 -11.67 6.30
CA ILE A 229 -3.25 -11.51 7.04
C ILE A 229 -3.28 -12.33 8.34
N LEU A 230 -4.36 -12.18 9.12
CA LEU A 230 -4.53 -12.88 10.39
C LEU A 230 -4.53 -14.40 10.21
N GLY A 231 -5.18 -14.93 9.18
CA GLY A 231 -5.15 -16.36 8.91
C GLY A 231 -3.75 -16.86 8.56
N GLY A 232 -2.92 -16.04 7.90
CA GLY A 232 -1.51 -16.35 7.64
C GLY A 232 -0.73 -16.44 8.95
N VAL A 233 -0.86 -15.42 9.82
CA VAL A 233 -0.30 -15.43 11.18
C VAL A 233 -0.72 -16.67 11.95
N LEU A 234 -2.01 -17.00 11.96
CA LEU A 234 -2.54 -18.12 12.73
C LEU A 234 -2.01 -19.46 12.21
N ILE A 235 -2.07 -19.69 10.90
CA ILE A 235 -1.66 -20.95 10.28
C ILE A 235 -0.19 -21.24 10.57
N VAL A 236 0.72 -20.31 10.35
CA VAL A 236 2.16 -20.59 10.56
C VAL A 236 2.48 -20.82 12.03
N ASN A 237 1.79 -20.12 12.95
CA ASN A 237 2.05 -20.23 14.38
C ASN A 237 1.32 -21.40 15.05
N LEU A 238 0.46 -22.16 14.35
CA LEU A 238 -0.03 -23.46 14.86
C LEU A 238 1.13 -24.43 15.15
N ASN A 239 2.26 -24.29 14.46
CA ASN A 239 3.48 -25.05 14.72
C ASN A 239 4.02 -24.86 16.15
N HIS A 240 3.76 -23.70 16.78
CA HIS A 240 4.10 -23.48 18.18
C HIS A 240 3.36 -24.43 19.13
N PHE A 241 2.16 -24.87 18.74
CA PHE A 241 1.32 -25.78 19.52
C PHE A 241 1.48 -27.25 19.11
N GLY A 242 2.56 -27.59 18.40
CA GLY A 242 2.87 -28.97 18.01
C GLY A 242 2.12 -29.47 16.76
N TRP A 243 1.46 -28.59 16.02
CA TRP A 243 0.94 -28.93 14.69
C TRP A 243 2.09 -28.93 13.67
N HIS A 244 1.93 -29.65 12.56
CA HIS A 244 2.95 -29.76 11.51
C HIS A 244 2.47 -29.10 10.21
N ILE A 245 2.44 -27.78 10.20
CA ILE A 245 2.19 -26.96 9.03
C ILE A 245 3.47 -26.90 8.19
N THR A 246 3.38 -27.39 6.95
CA THR A 246 4.49 -27.43 6.01
C THR A 246 4.57 -26.12 5.21
N PRO A 247 5.74 -25.76 4.64
CA PRO A 247 5.88 -24.61 3.74
C PRO A 247 4.87 -24.63 2.57
N ALA A 248 4.54 -25.82 2.06
CA ALA A 248 3.56 -25.96 0.98
C ALA A 248 2.17 -25.47 1.39
N VAL A 249 1.74 -25.72 2.64
CA VAL A 249 0.44 -25.25 3.15
C VAL A 249 0.41 -23.73 3.21
N GLU A 250 1.50 -23.11 3.68
CA GLU A 250 1.60 -21.65 3.73
C GLU A 250 1.59 -21.02 2.32
N ILE A 251 2.28 -21.63 1.35
CA ILE A 251 2.27 -21.20 -0.05
C ILE A 251 0.85 -21.28 -0.64
N TRP A 252 0.14 -22.39 -0.44
CA TRP A 252 -1.24 -22.50 -0.89
C TRP A 252 -2.15 -21.47 -0.23
N TYR A 253 -1.93 -21.22 1.06
CA TYR A 253 -2.69 -20.24 1.80
C TYR A 253 -2.46 -18.82 1.26
N ILE A 254 -1.21 -18.39 1.06
CA ILE A 254 -0.94 -17.05 0.55
C ILE A 254 -1.50 -16.83 -0.86
N HIS A 255 -1.45 -17.84 -1.73
CA HIS A 255 -2.09 -17.77 -3.05
C HIS A 255 -3.61 -17.62 -2.94
N ALA A 256 -4.26 -18.41 -2.10
CA ALA A 256 -5.71 -18.29 -1.87
C ALA A 256 -6.08 -16.92 -1.27
N ALA A 257 -5.30 -16.45 -0.29
CA ALA A 257 -5.46 -15.15 0.35
C ALA A 257 -5.27 -14.01 -0.65
N LEU A 258 -4.29 -14.12 -1.55
CA LEU A 258 -4.02 -13.16 -2.62
C LEU A 258 -5.18 -13.10 -3.62
N VAL A 259 -5.65 -14.25 -4.11
CA VAL A 259 -6.81 -14.30 -5.03
C VAL A 259 -8.05 -13.68 -4.38
N TYR A 260 -8.35 -14.06 -3.14
CA TYR A 260 -9.45 -13.46 -2.38
C TYR A 260 -9.31 -11.95 -2.25
N SER A 261 -8.12 -11.48 -1.83
CA SER A 261 -7.86 -10.06 -1.57
C SER A 261 -7.89 -9.24 -2.86
N PHE A 262 -7.38 -9.79 -3.96
CA PHE A 262 -7.42 -9.17 -5.28
C PHE A 262 -8.87 -9.01 -5.77
N ILE A 263 -9.69 -10.06 -5.72
CA ILE A 263 -11.11 -9.99 -6.11
C ILE A 263 -11.85 -8.99 -5.23
N SER A 264 -11.64 -9.07 -3.92
CA SER A 264 -12.23 -8.16 -2.93
C SER A 264 -11.89 -6.70 -3.25
N TRP A 265 -10.59 -6.39 -3.40
CA TRP A 265 -10.08 -5.07 -3.74
C TRP A 265 -10.63 -4.57 -5.09
N GLN A 266 -10.52 -5.37 -6.14
CA GLN A 266 -10.98 -5.00 -7.49
C GLN A 266 -12.48 -4.70 -7.51
N HIS A 267 -13.29 -5.55 -6.89
CA HIS A 267 -14.73 -5.33 -6.78
C HIS A 267 -15.03 -4.00 -6.08
N TRP A 268 -14.36 -3.73 -4.96
CA TRP A 268 -14.55 -2.47 -4.22
C TRP A 268 -14.09 -1.26 -5.02
N ALA A 269 -12.93 -1.32 -5.68
CA ALA A 269 -12.40 -0.22 -6.49
C ALA A 269 -13.36 0.15 -7.63
N VAL A 270 -13.90 -0.86 -8.32
CA VAL A 270 -14.90 -0.66 -9.39
C VAL A 270 -16.16 -0.03 -8.82
N VAL A 271 -16.71 -0.56 -7.72
CA VAL A 271 -17.91 0.01 -7.09
C VAL A 271 -17.68 1.45 -6.64
N ALA A 272 -16.55 1.75 -6.00
CA ALA A 272 -16.21 3.11 -5.58
C ALA A 272 -16.16 4.06 -6.78
N CYS A 273 -15.43 3.71 -7.83
CA CYS A 273 -15.35 4.51 -9.06
C CYS A 273 -16.73 4.77 -9.66
N LEU A 274 -17.54 3.72 -9.82
CA LEU A 274 -18.88 3.84 -10.40
C LEU A 274 -19.81 4.72 -9.56
N ARG A 275 -19.75 4.62 -8.23
CA ARG A 275 -20.56 5.46 -7.32
C ARG A 275 -20.16 6.92 -7.38
N PHE A 276 -18.87 7.21 -7.39
CA PHE A 276 -18.40 8.59 -7.59
C PHE A 276 -18.79 9.12 -8.97
N ALA A 277 -18.67 8.30 -10.02
CA ALA A 277 -19.10 8.66 -11.36
C ALA A 277 -20.60 9.00 -11.42
N GLU A 278 -21.44 8.16 -10.81
CA GLU A 278 -22.88 8.36 -10.72
C GLU A 278 -23.23 9.69 -10.03
N VAL A 279 -22.63 9.96 -8.87
CA VAL A 279 -22.88 11.20 -8.10
C VAL A 279 -22.38 12.45 -8.84
N LEU A 280 -21.23 12.35 -9.50
CA LEU A 280 -20.61 13.47 -10.22
C LEU A 280 -21.17 13.66 -11.65
N GLY A 281 -22.04 12.75 -12.12
CA GLY A 281 -22.58 12.77 -13.48
C GLY A 281 -21.52 12.56 -14.58
N ILE A 282 -20.41 11.90 -14.25
CA ILE A 282 -19.28 11.62 -15.14
C ILE A 282 -19.24 10.13 -15.50
N ASN A 283 -18.77 9.81 -16.70
CA ASN A 283 -18.50 8.42 -17.09
C ASN A 283 -17.03 8.13 -16.84
N CYS A 284 -16.71 7.19 -15.93
CA CYS A 284 -15.32 6.86 -15.54
C CYS A 284 -14.38 6.49 -16.71
N LEU A 285 -14.91 6.20 -17.91
CA LEU A 285 -14.14 5.77 -19.08
C LEU A 285 -14.60 6.45 -20.38
N THR A 286 -15.36 7.54 -20.31
CA THR A 286 -15.87 8.22 -21.53
C THR A 286 -15.85 9.73 -21.37
N ILE A 287 -14.99 10.38 -22.16
CA ILE A 287 -14.95 11.84 -22.28
C ILE A 287 -16.07 12.25 -23.23
N LYS A 288 -17.07 13.00 -22.74
CA LYS A 288 -18.08 13.59 -23.62
C LYS A 288 -17.42 14.66 -24.50
N PRO A 289 -17.71 14.71 -25.81
CA PRO A 289 -17.20 15.79 -26.66
C PRO A 289 -17.68 17.15 -26.11
N LYS A 290 -16.81 18.17 -26.14
CA LYS A 290 -17.21 19.54 -25.77
C LYS A 290 -18.37 19.95 -26.67
N LYS A 291 -19.47 20.43 -26.07
CA LYS A 291 -20.50 21.15 -26.84
C LYS A 291 -19.82 22.38 -27.45
N ALA A 292 -19.82 22.43 -28.78
CA ALA A 292 -19.34 23.55 -29.57
C ALA A 292 -20.19 24.80 -29.31
#